data_AF-A0A935R5X0-F1
#
_entry.id   AF-A0A935R5X0-F1
#
_cell.length_a   1.000
_cell.length_b   1.000
_cell.length_c   1.000
_cell.angle_alpha   90.00
_cell.angle_beta   90.00
_cell.angle_gamma   90.00
#
_symmetry.space_group_name_H-M   'P 1'
#
loop_
_entity.id
_entity.type
_entity.pdbx_description
1 polymer ?
#
loop_
_entity_poly.entity_id
_entity_poly.type
_entity_poly.pdbx_seq_one_letter_code
_entity_poly.pdbx_strand_id
1 'polypeptide(L)'
;MDMVTQIEMIGVRGVRRLALTLAHDEPLTVVTGPTGSGKTTIVECLGLLGAAGRSSEEFYLLANELLARRDLQRRENDKILLQAVIFDGKLKLPTLRYAVVFGLDEGKAVVVGESLGTVEPDKDDPNRFDLIRMPDVGGFRSPGADIMAGQPAWRRQRKAKNNTQFTVRRDQLVLHTDAHPGANPVLRRAAEALSKLTMATFRPGGDPEGEQALTEDSFVTHDNDAPRWRGLKEGDPERWQRALGLARIVLGPSLGNIHTFTPPGGGERVLEAHFADVPAPVRAERLTQIQREWLMALGWVFTYQRPGALLAIAQPEWSFPEEAIGALAWELRRAKTRTLFATQSDAVLRLLRDPTESLYVGRQIEPDRIVFAQPQAKPLRAALRRHGDLAWVRANGALDETLGERLDDEGWPPPPDQKG
;
A
#
# COMPACT_ATOMS: atom_id res chain seq x y z
N MET A 1 -7.78 11.99 -13.98
CA MET A 1 -7.37 12.39 -12.62
C MET A 1 -6.01 11.75 -12.36
N ASP A 2 -5.09 12.48 -11.73
CA ASP A 2 -3.76 11.92 -11.45
C ASP A 2 -3.85 10.83 -10.39
N MET A 3 -3.21 9.70 -10.63
CA MET A 3 -3.22 8.55 -9.73
C MET A 3 -1.94 7.72 -9.83
N VAL A 4 -1.54 7.08 -8.73
CA VAL A 4 -0.43 6.13 -8.72
C VAL A 4 -0.86 4.84 -9.42
N THR A 5 -0.18 4.42 -10.48
CA THR A 5 -0.49 3.21 -11.25
C THR A 5 0.50 2.08 -11.04
N GLN A 6 1.72 2.40 -10.62
CA GLN A 6 2.68 1.38 -10.21
C GLN A 6 3.47 1.81 -8.99
N ILE A 7 3.88 0.83 -8.19
CA ILE A 7 4.81 1.02 -7.08
C ILE A 7 5.95 0.02 -7.23
N GLU A 8 7.17 0.47 -7.00
CA GLU A 8 8.32 -0.40 -6.81
C GLU A 8 8.93 -0.19 -5.43
N MET A 9 9.34 -1.28 -4.80
CA MET A 9 10.04 -1.27 -3.53
C MET A 9 11.25 -2.21 -3.65
N ILE A 10 12.43 -1.75 -3.22
CA ILE A 10 13.65 -2.57 -3.20
C ILE A 10 14.34 -2.38 -1.86
N GLY A 11 14.84 -3.49 -1.31
CA GLY A 11 15.70 -3.49 -0.14
C GLY A 11 14.98 -3.43 1.21
N VAL A 12 13.65 -3.58 1.21
CA VAL A 12 12.83 -3.52 2.41
C VAL A 12 12.73 -4.89 3.11
N ARG A 13 12.43 -4.91 4.41
CA ARG A 13 12.38 -6.13 5.23
C ARG A 13 11.34 -7.10 4.68
N GLY A 14 11.74 -8.37 4.51
CA GLY A 14 10.87 -9.41 3.94
C GLY A 14 10.58 -9.26 2.45
N VAL A 15 10.89 -8.14 1.81
CA VAL A 15 10.64 -7.87 0.39
C VAL A 15 11.93 -7.37 -0.28
N ARG A 16 12.64 -8.29 -0.95
CA ARG A 16 13.86 -7.93 -1.68
C ARG A 16 13.58 -6.93 -2.79
N ARG A 17 12.57 -7.24 -3.61
CA ARG A 17 12.04 -6.41 -4.68
C ARG A 17 10.56 -6.74 -4.84
N LEU A 18 9.77 -5.71 -5.05
CA LEU A 18 8.36 -5.83 -5.40
C LEU A 18 8.02 -4.76 -6.41
N ALA A 19 7.36 -5.15 -7.51
CA ALA A 19 6.78 -4.25 -8.48
C ALA A 19 5.28 -4.53 -8.55
N LEU A 20 4.47 -3.58 -8.09
CA LEU A 20 3.02 -3.64 -8.11
C LEU A 20 2.50 -2.77 -9.25
N THR A 21 1.65 -3.36 -10.09
CA THR A 21 0.82 -2.66 -11.06
C THR A 21 -0.59 -2.60 -10.47
N LEU A 22 -1.09 -1.40 -10.28
CA LEU A 22 -2.41 -1.14 -9.72
C LEU A 22 -3.38 -0.96 -10.87
N ALA A 23 -4.10 -2.04 -11.22
CA ALA A 23 -5.07 -2.06 -12.30
C ALA A 23 -6.01 -0.84 -12.25
N HIS A 24 -6.25 -0.24 -13.42
CA HIS A 24 -7.16 0.90 -13.54
C HIS A 24 -8.63 0.47 -13.41
N ASP A 25 -8.97 -0.68 -14.01
CA ASP A 25 -10.35 -1.14 -14.15
C ASP A 25 -10.79 -2.11 -13.03
N GLU A 26 -9.85 -2.63 -12.25
CA GLU A 26 -10.12 -3.42 -11.04
C GLU A 26 -9.73 -2.60 -9.79
N PRO A 27 -10.70 -2.17 -8.97
CA PRO A 27 -10.41 -1.37 -7.78
C PRO A 27 -9.72 -2.17 -6.67
N LEU A 28 -9.70 -3.50 -6.70
CA LEU A 28 -9.04 -4.33 -5.69
C LEU A 28 -7.74 -4.94 -6.20
N THR A 29 -6.61 -4.54 -5.64
CA THR A 29 -5.33 -5.26 -5.74
C THR A 29 -5.10 -6.04 -4.45
N VAL A 30 -4.71 -7.31 -4.54
CA VAL A 30 -4.47 -8.16 -3.38
C VAL A 30 -3.03 -8.64 -3.39
N VAL A 31 -2.36 -8.48 -2.27
CA VAL A 31 -1.05 -9.06 -1.98
C VAL A 31 -1.25 -10.13 -0.91
N THR A 32 -0.98 -11.38 -1.25
CA THR A 32 -1.08 -12.51 -0.33
C THR A 32 0.24 -13.25 -0.20
N GLY A 33 0.44 -13.98 0.89
CA GLY A 33 1.69 -14.69 1.17
C GLY A 33 1.77 -15.17 2.62
N PRO A 34 2.81 -15.94 2.99
CA PRO A 34 2.96 -16.51 4.33
C PRO A 34 3.08 -15.45 5.43
N THR A 35 2.90 -15.84 6.68
CA THR A 35 3.09 -14.93 7.83
C THR A 35 4.55 -14.47 7.87
N GLY A 36 4.79 -13.19 8.16
CA GLY A 36 6.14 -12.61 8.11
C GLY A 36 6.63 -12.22 6.70
N SER A 37 5.78 -12.30 5.67
CA SER A 37 6.16 -12.02 4.29
C SER A 37 6.42 -10.56 3.91
N GLY A 38 6.46 -9.63 4.87
CA GLY A 38 6.56 -8.20 4.59
C GLY A 38 5.26 -7.56 4.06
N LYS A 39 4.09 -8.19 4.24
CA LYS A 39 2.78 -7.59 3.89
C LYS A 39 2.57 -6.22 4.56
N THR A 40 2.90 -6.13 5.85
CA THR A 40 2.87 -4.86 6.62
C THR A 40 3.84 -3.84 6.05
N THR A 41 5.08 -4.29 5.79
CA THR A 41 6.17 -3.49 5.20
C THR A 41 5.76 -2.85 3.88
N ILE A 42 5.04 -3.59 3.02
CA ILE A 42 4.51 -3.05 1.75
C ILE A 42 3.58 -1.86 2.01
N VAL A 43 2.64 -2.01 2.94
CA VAL A 43 1.67 -0.96 3.24
C VAL A 43 2.34 0.24 3.93
N GLU A 44 3.30 0.00 4.83
CA GLU A 44 4.13 1.03 5.46
C GLU A 44 4.93 1.84 4.43
N CYS A 45 5.48 1.19 3.40
CA CYS A 45 6.16 1.85 2.29
C CYS A 45 5.21 2.74 1.46
N LEU A 46 3.94 2.35 1.31
CA LEU A 46 2.92 3.21 0.69
C LEU A 46 2.58 4.42 1.58
N GLY A 47 2.58 4.23 2.90
CA GLY A 47 2.48 5.31 3.87
C GLY A 47 3.59 6.34 3.69
N LEU A 48 4.85 5.90 3.56
CA LEU A 48 6.01 6.75 3.31
C LEU A 48 5.89 7.54 2.00
N LEU A 49 5.53 6.86 0.91
CA LEU A 49 5.28 7.51 -0.37
C LEU A 49 4.13 8.54 -0.26
N GLY A 50 3.10 8.25 0.54
CA GLY A 50 2.00 9.17 0.80
C GLY A 50 2.42 10.42 1.57
N ALA A 51 3.22 10.24 2.63
CA ALA A 51 3.75 11.33 3.44
C ALA A 51 4.67 12.25 2.62
N ALA A 52 5.44 11.69 1.66
CA ALA A 52 6.26 12.48 0.74
C ALA A 52 5.44 13.49 -0.09
N GLY A 53 4.14 13.23 -0.31
CA GLY A 53 3.24 14.16 -1.00
C GLY A 53 2.50 15.14 -0.08
N ARG A 54 2.59 15.01 1.25
CA ARG A 54 1.84 15.81 2.23
C ARG A 54 2.69 16.91 2.84
N SER A 55 3.68 16.53 3.65
CA SER A 55 4.62 17.45 4.28
C SER A 55 5.93 16.75 4.60
N SER A 56 6.99 17.52 4.69
CA SER A 56 8.32 16.96 4.94
C SER A 56 8.54 16.61 6.39
N GLU A 57 7.90 17.34 7.31
CA GLU A 57 7.86 16.98 8.72
C GLU A 57 7.22 15.59 8.90
N GLU A 58 6.04 15.36 8.33
CA GLU A 58 5.36 14.07 8.39
C GLU A 58 6.20 12.97 7.72
N PHE A 59 6.78 13.26 6.56
CA PHE A 59 7.63 12.33 5.84
C PHE A 59 8.87 11.89 6.62
N TYR A 60 9.63 12.83 7.19
CA TYR A 60 10.83 12.50 7.97
C TYR A 60 10.50 11.89 9.33
N LEU A 61 9.40 12.29 9.97
CA LEU A 61 8.93 11.67 11.21
C LEU A 61 8.62 10.20 10.96
N LEU A 62 7.78 9.91 9.96
CA LEU A 62 7.41 8.56 9.55
C LEU A 62 8.62 7.74 9.08
N ALA A 63 9.52 8.33 8.29
CA ALA A 63 10.73 7.66 7.82
C ALA A 63 11.63 7.27 9.00
N ASN A 64 11.85 8.16 9.96
CA ASN A 64 12.64 7.85 11.15
C ASN A 64 11.95 6.78 11.99
N GLU A 65 10.64 6.86 12.20
CA GLU A 65 9.94 5.84 12.98
C GLU A 65 10.09 4.44 12.37
N LEU A 66 9.87 4.32 11.06
CA LEU A 66 9.85 3.03 10.39
C LEU A 66 11.26 2.47 10.08
N LEU A 67 12.24 3.34 9.81
CA LEU A 67 13.60 2.92 9.45
C LEU A 67 14.55 2.86 10.64
N ALA A 68 14.46 3.77 11.62
CA ALA A 68 15.35 3.77 12.79
C ALA A 68 15.11 2.54 13.68
N ARG A 69 13.88 2.02 13.72
CA ARG A 69 13.52 0.77 14.41
C ARG A 69 14.07 -0.48 13.70
N ARG A 70 14.73 -0.33 12.55
CA ARG A 70 15.14 -1.43 11.63
C ARG A 70 13.96 -2.31 11.19
N ASP A 71 12.73 -1.80 11.31
CA ASP A 71 11.54 -2.54 10.94
C ASP A 71 11.40 -2.67 9.43
N LEU A 72 11.84 -1.65 8.67
CA LEU A 72 11.78 -1.67 7.22
C LEU A 72 13.06 -2.11 6.52
N GLN A 73 14.22 -2.15 7.16
CA GLN A 73 15.49 -2.39 6.45
C GLN A 73 15.97 -3.84 6.57
N ARG A 74 16.40 -4.45 5.45
CA ARG A 74 17.13 -5.73 5.51
C ARG A 74 18.54 -5.48 6.04
N ARG A 75 19.03 -6.38 6.91
CA ARG A 75 20.40 -6.32 7.46
C ARG A 75 21.49 -6.22 6.38
N GLU A 76 21.23 -6.77 5.20
CA GLU A 76 22.18 -6.86 4.09
C GLU A 76 22.14 -5.66 3.13
N ASN A 77 21.11 -4.82 3.21
CA ASN A 77 20.97 -3.65 2.34
C ASN A 77 21.10 -2.39 3.18
N ASP A 78 22.10 -1.57 2.88
CA ASP A 78 22.30 -0.25 3.49
C ASP A 78 21.30 0.80 2.98
N LYS A 79 20.54 0.45 1.92
CA LYS A 79 19.60 1.35 1.25
C LYS A 79 18.26 0.71 0.91
N ILE A 80 17.24 1.57 0.86
CA ILE A 80 15.88 1.24 0.45
C ILE A 80 15.49 2.16 -0.69
N LEU A 81 14.95 1.62 -1.78
CA LEU A 81 14.37 2.37 -2.87
C LEU A 81 12.84 2.23 -2.83
N LEU A 82 12.14 3.34 -2.79
CA LEU A 82 10.69 3.41 -3.03
C LEU A 82 10.44 4.22 -4.30
N GLN A 83 9.61 3.69 -5.19
CA GLN A 83 9.27 4.35 -6.45
C GLN A 83 7.78 4.26 -6.71
N ALA A 84 7.21 5.34 -7.25
CA ALA A 84 5.83 5.41 -7.69
C ALA A 84 5.76 5.94 -9.13
N VAL A 85 4.97 5.28 -9.96
CA VAL A 85 4.60 5.75 -11.29
C VAL A 85 3.21 6.37 -11.21
N ILE A 86 3.08 7.60 -11.68
CA ILE A 86 1.89 8.44 -11.56
C ILE A 86 1.34 8.70 -12.96
N PHE A 87 0.17 8.17 -13.23
CA PHE A 87 -0.54 8.35 -14.49
C PHE A 87 -1.44 9.59 -14.46
N ASP A 88 -1.46 10.31 -15.58
CA ASP A 88 -2.32 11.46 -15.82
C ASP A 88 -3.61 11.05 -16.55
N GLY A 89 -4.73 10.99 -15.82
CA GLY A 89 -6.01 10.68 -16.45
C GLY A 89 -6.73 11.86 -17.11
N LYS A 90 -6.11 13.03 -17.34
CA LYS A 90 -6.77 14.23 -17.94
C LYS A 90 -6.02 14.81 -19.14
N LEU A 91 -4.70 14.78 -19.13
CA LEU A 91 -3.89 15.42 -20.15
C LEU A 91 -3.03 14.33 -20.79
N LYS A 92 -2.89 14.36 -22.12
CA LYS A 92 -1.99 13.49 -22.90
C LYS A 92 -0.50 13.79 -22.60
N LEU A 93 -0.16 13.98 -21.33
CA LEU A 93 1.14 14.31 -20.80
C LEU A 93 1.87 13.03 -20.36
N PRO A 94 3.21 13.08 -20.28
CA PRO A 94 3.98 11.91 -19.91
C PRO A 94 3.70 11.49 -18.47
N THR A 95 3.56 10.18 -18.27
CA THR A 95 3.50 9.54 -16.97
C THR A 95 4.71 9.98 -16.13
N LEU A 96 4.48 10.38 -14.89
CA LEU A 96 5.54 10.81 -13.98
C LEU A 96 6.08 9.62 -13.19
N ARG A 97 7.34 9.68 -12.80
CA ARG A 97 7.97 8.75 -11.89
C ARG A 97 8.61 9.51 -10.76
N TYR A 98 8.13 9.25 -9.56
CA TYR A 98 8.76 9.67 -8.33
C TYR A 98 9.56 8.52 -7.73
N ALA A 99 10.80 8.77 -7.31
CA ALA A 99 11.61 7.77 -6.64
C ALA A 99 12.41 8.40 -5.51
N VAL A 100 12.48 7.72 -4.38
CA VAL A 100 13.24 8.12 -3.20
C VAL A 100 14.06 6.95 -2.67
N VAL A 101 15.31 7.25 -2.32
CA VAL A 101 16.27 6.30 -1.77
C VAL A 101 16.62 6.73 -0.37
N PHE A 102 16.38 5.84 0.58
CA PHE A 102 16.78 6.01 1.98
C PHE A 102 18.09 5.26 2.24
N GLY A 103 18.89 5.81 3.14
CA GLY A 103 19.95 5.13 3.86
C GLY A 103 19.77 5.33 5.36
N LEU A 104 20.67 4.71 6.14
CA LEU A 104 20.80 5.03 7.57
C LEU A 104 22.09 5.80 7.81
N ASP A 105 21.97 6.86 8.61
CA ASP A 105 23.10 7.59 9.16
C ASP A 105 22.90 7.75 10.67
N GLU A 106 23.85 7.24 11.47
CA GLU A 106 23.76 7.21 12.94
C GLU A 106 22.42 6.67 13.50
N GLY A 107 21.83 5.69 12.79
CA GLY A 107 20.54 5.09 13.17
C GLY A 107 19.31 5.91 12.81
N LYS A 108 19.47 7.05 12.13
CA LYS A 108 18.37 7.87 11.58
C LYS A 108 18.20 7.62 10.10
N ALA A 109 16.96 7.75 9.63
CA ALA A 109 16.63 7.70 8.23
C ALA A 109 17.19 8.95 7.53
N VAL A 110 17.98 8.77 6.49
CA VAL A 110 18.44 9.86 5.63
C VAL A 110 18.05 9.60 4.19
N VAL A 111 17.53 10.62 3.50
CA VAL A 111 17.30 10.55 2.06
C VAL A 111 18.64 10.71 1.36
N VAL A 112 19.13 9.64 0.72
CA VAL A 112 20.41 9.64 -0.01
C VAL A 112 20.25 9.95 -1.49
N GLY A 113 19.02 9.87 -2.00
CA GLY A 113 18.66 10.27 -3.35
C GLY A 113 17.16 10.43 -3.51
N GLU A 114 16.72 11.40 -4.31
CA GLU A 114 15.31 11.59 -4.66
C GLU A 114 15.27 12.11 -6.11
N SER A 115 14.30 11.65 -6.89
CA SER A 115 14.17 12.04 -8.30
C SER A 115 12.72 12.06 -8.75
N LEU A 116 12.42 13.00 -9.65
CA LEU A 116 11.16 13.06 -10.39
C LEU A 116 11.48 13.10 -11.89
N GLY A 117 11.00 12.10 -12.62
CA GLY A 117 11.23 11.95 -14.05
C GLY A 117 9.94 11.74 -14.83
N THR A 118 10.05 11.78 -16.16
CA THR A 118 8.99 11.33 -17.06
C THR A 118 9.29 9.91 -17.52
N VAL A 119 8.26 9.15 -17.82
CA VAL A 119 8.39 7.78 -18.31
C VAL A 119 7.49 7.58 -19.51
N GLU A 120 8.04 6.95 -20.54
CA GLU A 120 7.25 6.43 -21.64
C GLU A 120 6.72 5.04 -21.26
N PRO A 121 5.44 4.72 -21.52
CA PRO A 121 4.93 3.37 -21.35
C PRO A 121 5.70 2.39 -22.25
N ASP A 122 5.77 1.13 -21.81
CA ASP A 122 6.26 0.04 -22.63
C ASP A 122 5.41 -0.04 -23.91
N LYS A 123 6.08 -0.29 -25.04
CA LYS A 123 5.43 -0.34 -26.36
C LYS A 123 4.51 -1.55 -26.49
N ASP A 124 4.85 -2.63 -25.80
CA ASP A 124 4.14 -3.91 -25.87
C ASP A 124 3.08 -4.02 -24.76
N ASP A 125 3.22 -3.25 -23.68
CA ASP A 125 2.24 -3.16 -22.60
C ASP A 125 2.11 -1.71 -22.08
N PRO A 126 1.06 -0.96 -22.47
CA PRO A 126 0.90 0.44 -22.07
C PRO A 126 0.69 0.64 -20.56
N ASN A 127 0.39 -0.44 -19.82
CA ASN A 127 0.26 -0.42 -18.37
C ASN A 127 1.58 -0.74 -17.64
N ARG A 128 2.61 -1.14 -18.39
CA ARG A 128 3.95 -1.41 -17.88
C ARG A 128 4.87 -0.23 -18.15
N PHE A 129 5.63 0.17 -17.15
CA PHE A 129 6.63 1.23 -17.28
C PHE A 129 7.98 0.68 -16.88
N ASP A 130 9.01 0.93 -17.69
CA ASP A 130 10.39 0.46 -17.42
C ASP A 130 10.96 1.16 -16.19
N LEU A 131 10.83 0.54 -15.03
CA LEU A 131 11.35 1.05 -13.76
C LEU A 131 12.88 1.16 -13.85
N ILE A 132 13.44 2.34 -13.53
CA ILE A 132 14.87 2.62 -13.71
C ILE A 132 15.68 1.79 -12.70
N ARG A 133 16.72 1.10 -13.18
CA ARG A 133 17.91 0.81 -12.35
C ARG A 133 18.58 2.15 -12.06
N MET A 134 18.37 2.69 -10.86
CA MET A 134 18.98 3.96 -10.45
C MET A 134 20.49 3.93 -10.80
N PRO A 135 21.03 4.96 -11.46
CA PRO A 135 22.46 5.00 -11.78
C PRO A 135 23.23 4.91 -10.47
N ASP A 136 24.16 3.94 -10.39
CA ASP A 136 25.00 3.58 -9.24
C ASP A 136 24.93 4.58 -8.08
N VAL A 137 23.87 4.47 -7.27
CA VAL A 137 23.82 5.11 -5.96
C VAL A 137 24.69 4.21 -5.09
N GLY A 138 26.02 4.32 -5.26
CA GLY A 138 27.04 3.35 -4.83
C GLY A 138 26.65 2.61 -3.55
N GLY A 139 26.27 1.34 -3.68
CA GLY A 139 25.67 0.53 -2.61
C GLY A 139 24.68 -0.51 -3.13
N PHE A 140 23.88 -0.17 -4.15
CA PHE A 140 23.03 -1.16 -4.84
C PHE A 140 23.85 -1.98 -5.85
N ARG A 141 24.58 -3.00 -5.39
CA ARG A 141 25.12 -4.02 -6.30
C ARG A 141 23.96 -4.92 -6.74
N SER A 142 23.51 -4.82 -8.00
CA SER A 142 22.70 -5.87 -8.61
C SER A 142 23.59 -7.12 -8.73
N PRO A 143 23.24 -8.24 -8.06
CA PRO A 143 24.00 -9.48 -8.21
C PRO A 143 23.66 -10.05 -9.60
N GLY A 144 24.58 -9.81 -10.53
CA GLY A 144 24.41 -10.04 -11.97
C GLY A 144 25.32 -9.16 -12.82
N ALA A 145 25.86 -8.08 -12.26
CA ALA A 145 26.83 -7.21 -12.94
C ALA A 145 28.20 -7.90 -13.20
N ASP A 146 28.52 -8.98 -12.47
CA ASP A 146 29.85 -9.61 -12.54
C ASP A 146 30.04 -10.60 -13.70
N ILE A 147 29.00 -10.92 -14.49
CA ILE A 147 29.13 -11.85 -15.63
C ILE A 147 29.54 -11.16 -16.94
N MET A 148 29.58 -9.83 -16.98
CA MET A 148 29.98 -9.06 -18.18
C MET A 148 31.10 -8.06 -17.87
N ALA A 149 32.12 -8.50 -17.13
CA ALA A 149 33.37 -7.76 -16.97
C ALA A 149 34.17 -7.77 -18.30
N GLY A 150 33.80 -6.87 -19.21
CA GLY A 150 34.51 -6.75 -20.48
C GLY A 150 33.83 -5.90 -21.55
N GLN A 151 33.34 -4.70 -21.20
CA GLN A 151 33.37 -3.45 -22.00
C GLN A 151 32.29 -2.45 -21.53
N PRO A 152 32.53 -1.12 -21.62
CA PRO A 152 31.61 -0.11 -21.10
C PRO A 152 30.34 -0.02 -21.96
N ALA A 153 29.20 -0.46 -21.42
CA ALA A 153 27.92 -0.52 -22.12
C ALA A 153 27.16 0.84 -22.23
N TRP A 154 27.78 1.99 -21.96
CA TRP A 154 27.11 3.29 -22.07
C TRP A 154 27.01 3.84 -23.51
N ARG A 155 27.57 3.15 -24.52
CA ARG A 155 27.55 3.61 -25.92
C ARG A 155 26.33 3.19 -26.77
N ARG A 156 25.31 2.54 -26.19
CA ARG A 156 24.06 2.21 -26.90
C ARG A 156 22.78 2.62 -26.16
N GLN A 157 22.78 3.76 -25.47
CA GLN A 157 21.52 4.48 -25.32
C GLN A 157 21.18 5.11 -26.68
N ARG A 158 20.26 4.48 -27.42
CA ARG A 158 19.55 5.14 -28.52
C ARG A 158 19.04 6.48 -27.97
N LYS A 159 19.34 7.57 -28.67
CA LYS A 159 18.80 8.91 -28.44
C LYS A 159 17.27 8.88 -28.30
N ALA A 160 16.76 8.65 -27.09
CA ALA A 160 15.42 9.06 -26.71
C ALA A 160 15.50 10.58 -26.55
N LYS A 161 15.04 11.32 -27.57
CA LYS A 161 15.27 12.76 -27.73
C LYS A 161 14.67 13.64 -26.62
N ASN A 162 13.88 13.10 -25.69
CA ASN A 162 13.06 13.90 -24.77
C ASN A 162 13.13 13.48 -23.28
N ASN A 163 14.12 12.70 -22.84
CA ASN A 163 14.20 12.33 -21.42
C ASN A 163 14.75 13.51 -20.60
N THR A 164 13.89 14.44 -20.19
CA THR A 164 14.25 15.48 -19.22
C THR A 164 14.43 14.83 -17.86
N GLN A 165 15.65 14.37 -17.56
CA GLN A 165 16.03 14.00 -16.20
C GLN A 165 16.29 15.28 -15.42
N PHE A 166 15.45 15.54 -14.42
CA PHE A 166 15.74 16.55 -13.42
C PHE A 166 16.67 15.93 -12.39
N THR A 167 17.99 16.08 -12.59
CA THR A 167 18.97 15.79 -11.54
C THR A 167 18.99 16.99 -10.61
N VAL A 168 18.27 16.90 -9.48
CA VAL A 168 18.23 17.98 -8.51
C VAL A 168 19.30 17.75 -7.44
N ARG A 169 19.96 18.83 -7.01
CA ARG A 169 21.11 18.78 -6.10
C ARG A 169 20.68 18.38 -4.68
N ARG A 170 21.60 17.73 -3.95
CA ARG A 170 21.49 17.12 -2.60
C ARG A 170 20.90 18.02 -1.51
N ASP A 171 20.91 19.32 -1.72
CA ASP A 171 20.59 20.38 -0.77
C ASP A 171 19.22 21.05 -1.03
N GLN A 172 18.50 20.61 -2.08
CA GLN A 172 17.16 21.10 -2.42
C GLN A 172 16.28 19.98 -2.98
N LEU A 173 15.94 18.95 -2.20
CA LEU A 173 14.84 18.05 -2.56
C LEU A 173 14.27 17.34 -1.33
N VAL A 174 13.12 17.84 -0.90
CA VAL A 174 11.94 17.00 -0.70
C VAL A 174 10.93 17.58 -1.69
N LEU A 175 9.91 16.81 -2.09
CA LEU A 175 8.62 17.36 -2.52
C LEU A 175 8.05 18.25 -1.38
N HIS A 176 8.71 19.36 -1.04
CA HIS A 176 8.29 20.29 -0.01
C HIS A 176 7.13 21.09 -0.60
N THR A 177 5.92 20.56 -0.47
CA THR A 177 4.67 21.32 -0.65
C THR A 177 4.40 22.23 0.54
N ASP A 178 5.43 22.91 1.06
CA ASP A 178 5.19 24.23 1.61
C ASP A 178 4.81 25.07 0.40
N ALA A 179 3.51 25.25 0.23
CA ALA A 179 2.85 25.77 -0.96
C ALA A 179 3.38 27.15 -1.36
N HIS A 180 4.57 27.20 -1.95
CA HIS A 180 5.07 28.39 -2.58
C HIS A 180 4.23 28.56 -3.85
N PRO A 181 3.52 29.69 -4.04
CA PRO A 181 2.67 29.92 -5.21
C PRO A 181 3.41 29.91 -6.56
N GLY A 182 4.74 29.67 -6.58
CA GLY A 182 5.56 29.45 -7.77
C GLY A 182 6.09 28.02 -7.95
N ALA A 183 5.63 27.03 -7.18
CA ALA A 183 6.09 25.64 -7.32
C ALA A 183 5.80 25.08 -8.72
N ASN A 184 6.76 24.32 -9.27
CA ASN A 184 6.64 23.70 -10.59
C ASN A 184 5.35 22.86 -10.67
N PRO A 185 4.49 23.06 -11.69
CA PRO A 185 3.25 22.29 -11.87
C PRO A 185 3.46 20.77 -11.83
N VAL A 186 4.60 20.27 -12.32
CA VAL A 186 4.94 18.84 -12.30
C VAL A 186 5.16 18.33 -10.87
N LEU A 187 5.87 19.09 -10.03
CA LEU A 187 6.09 18.75 -8.62
C LEU A 187 4.77 18.77 -7.83
N ARG A 188 3.96 19.82 -8.02
CA ARG A 188 2.65 19.93 -7.37
C ARG A 188 1.74 18.74 -7.69
N ARG A 189 1.76 18.28 -8.94
CA ARG A 189 0.99 17.12 -9.39
C ARG A 189 1.49 15.81 -8.79
N ALA A 190 2.81 15.62 -8.75
CA ALA A 190 3.40 14.46 -8.10
C ALA A 190 3.00 14.39 -6.62
N ALA A 191 3.13 15.52 -5.90
CA ALA A 191 2.71 15.62 -4.51
C ALA A 191 1.19 15.41 -4.31
N GLU A 192 0.34 15.97 -5.19
CA GLU A 192 -1.11 15.76 -5.13
C GLU A 192 -1.50 14.30 -5.39
N ALA A 193 -0.80 13.59 -6.29
CA ALA A 193 -1.06 12.18 -6.54
C ALA A 193 -0.57 11.30 -5.38
N LEU A 194 0.60 11.61 -4.82
CA LEU A 194 1.18 10.88 -3.68
C LEU A 194 0.38 11.10 -2.39
N SER A 195 -0.06 12.33 -2.08
CA SER A 195 -0.87 12.63 -0.89
C SER A 195 -2.23 11.91 -0.84
N LYS A 196 -2.68 11.38 -1.99
CA LYS A 196 -3.88 10.54 -2.09
C LYS A 196 -3.63 9.08 -1.69
N LEU A 197 -2.38 8.67 -1.50
CA LEU A 197 -2.02 7.40 -0.88
C LEU A 197 -2.39 7.45 0.61
N THR A 198 -3.36 6.64 0.99
CA THR A 198 -3.87 6.55 2.35
C THR A 198 -3.65 5.13 2.85
N MET A 199 -3.07 4.99 4.03
CA MET A 199 -2.80 3.71 4.65
C MET A 199 -3.72 3.49 5.84
N ALA A 200 -4.18 2.25 6.02
CA ALA A 200 -4.80 1.75 7.23
C ALA A 200 -4.10 0.42 7.60
N THR A 201 -3.39 0.41 8.73
CA THR A 201 -2.82 -0.82 9.29
C THR A 201 -3.63 -1.20 10.52
N PHE A 202 -4.05 -2.46 10.59
CA PHE A 202 -4.70 -3.01 11.77
C PHE A 202 -3.67 -3.84 12.52
N ARG A 203 -3.20 -3.34 13.67
CA ARG A 203 -2.27 -4.07 14.52
C ARG A 203 -3.07 -4.71 15.66
N PRO A 204 -2.86 -5.99 15.98
CA PRO A 204 -3.42 -6.57 17.19
C PRO A 204 -2.82 -5.79 18.37
N GLY A 205 -3.67 -5.10 19.13
CA GLY A 205 -3.20 -4.44 20.34
C GLY A 205 -2.78 -5.46 21.38
N GLY A 206 -1.55 -5.32 21.86
CA GLY A 206 -1.02 -5.99 23.04
C GLY A 206 -0.68 -7.46 22.84
N ASP A 207 0.61 -7.76 22.73
CA ASP A 207 1.11 -9.06 23.19
C ASP A 207 0.99 -9.06 24.73
N PRO A 208 0.26 -10.00 25.36
CA PRO A 208 0.15 -10.04 26.83
C PRO A 208 1.45 -10.49 27.52
N GLU A 209 2.42 -11.04 26.79
CA GLU A 209 3.65 -11.61 27.36
C GLU A 209 4.92 -11.18 26.61
N GLY A 210 5.33 -9.92 26.76
CA GLY A 210 6.73 -9.52 26.54
C GLY A 210 6.93 -8.30 25.62
N GLU A 211 7.82 -7.42 26.07
CA GLU A 211 8.22 -6.15 25.45
C GLU A 211 7.20 -4.99 25.52
N GLN A 212 7.36 -4.21 26.60
CA GLN A 212 7.08 -2.78 26.61
C GLN A 212 7.86 -2.07 25.48
N ALA A 213 7.31 -2.01 24.25
CA ALA A 213 7.83 -1.13 23.20
C ALA A 213 6.83 -0.90 22.05
N LEU A 214 5.59 -0.51 22.32
CA LEU A 214 4.74 0.14 21.30
C LEU A 214 3.93 1.27 21.96
N THR A 215 4.62 2.35 22.29
CA THR A 215 4.01 3.63 22.68
C THR A 215 3.20 4.19 21.50
N GLU A 216 1.89 4.32 21.72
CA GLU A 216 0.96 5.40 21.34
C GLU A 216 0.88 5.96 19.89
N ASP A 217 1.78 5.62 18.96
CA ASP A 217 1.87 6.22 17.62
C ASP A 217 1.77 5.21 16.46
N SER A 218 1.03 4.10 16.62
CA SER A 218 0.62 3.34 15.44
C SER A 218 -0.36 4.19 14.63
N PHE A 219 -0.11 4.39 13.34
CA PHE A 219 -0.83 5.24 12.35
C PHE A 219 -2.37 5.07 12.21
N VAL A 220 -3.00 4.30 13.08
CA VAL A 220 -4.36 4.59 13.56
C VAL A 220 -4.17 5.31 14.89
N THR A 221 -3.85 6.61 14.82
CA THR A 221 -3.83 7.47 15.99
C THR A 221 -5.08 7.16 16.80
N HIS A 222 -4.97 7.13 18.12
CA HIS A 222 -6.12 7.13 19.03
C HIS A 222 -6.94 8.44 18.92
N ASP A 223 -6.86 9.11 17.76
CA ASP A 223 -7.63 10.26 17.37
C ASP A 223 -9.09 9.88 17.42
N ASN A 224 -9.79 10.65 18.23
CA ASN A 224 -11.22 10.82 18.18
C ASN A 224 -11.79 10.72 16.76
N ASP A 225 -12.38 9.58 16.40
CA ASP A 225 -13.02 9.34 15.10
C ASP A 225 -14.41 9.98 14.97
N ALA A 226 -14.89 10.66 16.02
CA ALA A 226 -16.17 11.33 16.00
C ALA A 226 -16.34 12.31 14.83
N PRO A 227 -15.34 13.14 14.42
CA PRO A 227 -15.49 14.02 13.27
C PRO A 227 -15.78 13.25 11.97
N ARG A 228 -15.14 12.09 11.74
CA ARG A 228 -15.36 11.27 10.54
C ARG A 228 -16.78 10.70 10.53
N TRP A 229 -17.21 10.11 11.64
CA TRP A 229 -18.57 9.57 11.79
C TRP A 229 -19.65 10.65 11.70
N ARG A 230 -19.40 11.85 12.22
CA ARG A 230 -20.29 13.00 12.06
C ARG A 230 -20.44 13.38 10.60
N GLY A 231 -19.31 13.59 9.89
CA GLY A 231 -19.33 13.95 8.48
C GLY A 231 -20.04 12.90 7.63
N LEU A 232 -19.91 11.62 7.99
CA LEU A 232 -20.62 10.53 7.35
C LEU A 232 -22.14 10.58 7.59
N LYS A 233 -22.57 10.86 8.82
CA LYS A 233 -23.97 10.95 9.23
C LYS A 233 -24.68 12.19 8.67
N GLU A 234 -23.97 13.31 8.59
CA GLU A 234 -24.47 14.58 8.05
C GLU A 234 -24.42 14.62 6.51
N GLY A 235 -23.72 13.67 5.88
CA GLY A 235 -23.55 13.56 4.44
C GLY A 235 -24.67 12.77 3.75
N ASP A 236 -24.28 11.83 2.89
CA ASP A 236 -25.20 10.99 2.10
C ASP A 236 -25.93 9.97 3.01
N PRO A 237 -27.28 10.03 3.11
CA PRO A 237 -28.06 9.10 3.93
C PRO A 237 -27.88 7.63 3.53
N GLU A 238 -27.72 7.32 2.25
CA GLU A 238 -27.51 5.93 1.82
C GLU A 238 -26.12 5.45 2.25
N ARG A 239 -25.12 6.32 2.16
CA ARG A 239 -23.77 6.04 2.63
C ARG A 239 -23.74 5.80 4.13
N TRP A 240 -24.49 6.60 4.88
CA TRP A 240 -24.70 6.40 6.30
C TRP A 240 -25.32 5.03 6.63
N GLN A 241 -26.40 4.65 5.93
CA GLN A 241 -27.05 3.36 6.15
C GLN A 241 -26.15 2.17 5.81
N ARG A 242 -25.32 2.28 4.76
CA ARG A 242 -24.32 1.26 4.44
C ARG A 242 -23.25 1.13 5.53
N ALA A 243 -22.76 2.25 6.04
CA ALA A 243 -21.80 2.25 7.14
C ALA A 243 -22.36 1.60 8.41
N LEU A 244 -23.63 1.90 8.76
CA LEU A 244 -24.32 1.22 9.87
C LEU A 244 -24.53 -0.28 9.59
N GLY A 245 -24.84 -0.65 8.35
CA GLY A 245 -24.94 -2.05 7.92
C GLY A 245 -23.64 -2.82 8.15
N LEU A 246 -22.49 -2.22 7.80
CA LEU A 246 -21.18 -2.81 8.06
C LEU A 246 -20.83 -2.82 9.55
N ALA A 247 -21.18 -1.75 10.29
CA ALA A 247 -20.94 -1.69 11.74
C ALA A 247 -21.65 -2.85 12.48
N ARG A 248 -22.87 -3.20 12.07
CA ARG A 248 -23.64 -4.32 12.64
C ARG A 248 -22.98 -5.69 12.51
N ILE A 249 -22.06 -5.89 11.56
CA ILE A 249 -21.37 -7.18 11.40
C ILE A 249 -20.54 -7.51 12.64
N VAL A 250 -19.88 -6.51 13.23
CA VAL A 250 -19.00 -6.68 14.40
C VAL A 250 -19.67 -6.24 15.70
N LEU A 251 -20.48 -5.17 15.66
CA LEU A 251 -21.16 -4.67 16.85
C LEU A 251 -22.46 -5.43 17.17
N GLY A 252 -22.97 -6.21 16.22
CA GLY A 252 -24.19 -7.00 16.37
C GLY A 252 -25.42 -6.35 15.72
N PRO A 253 -26.47 -7.16 15.43
CA PRO A 253 -27.65 -6.71 14.69
C PRO A 253 -28.50 -5.71 15.47
N SER A 254 -28.39 -5.66 16.80
CA SER A 254 -29.14 -4.70 17.62
C SER A 254 -28.61 -3.28 17.52
N LEU A 255 -27.44 -3.03 16.89
CA LEU A 255 -26.93 -1.68 16.68
C LEU A 255 -27.94 -0.86 15.83
N GLY A 256 -28.58 0.10 16.48
CA GLY A 256 -29.53 1.02 15.86
C GLY A 256 -28.83 2.21 15.21
N ASN A 257 -27.89 2.84 15.93
CA ASN A 257 -27.28 4.09 15.51
C ASN A 257 -25.90 4.31 16.14
N ILE A 258 -25.11 5.20 15.54
CA ILE A 258 -23.87 5.73 16.12
C ILE A 258 -24.00 7.26 16.17
N HIS A 259 -23.66 7.83 17.33
CA HIS A 259 -23.74 9.25 17.61
C HIS A 259 -22.39 9.79 18.01
N THR A 260 -22.21 11.10 17.81
CA THR A 260 -21.09 11.83 18.39
C THR A 260 -21.61 12.66 19.54
N PHE A 261 -21.00 12.52 20.71
CA PHE A 261 -21.34 13.25 21.91
C PHE A 261 -20.21 14.21 22.27
N THR A 262 -20.54 15.42 22.72
CA THR A 262 -19.56 16.33 23.34
C THR A 262 -19.82 16.31 24.85
N PRO A 263 -18.84 15.93 25.69
CA PRO A 263 -19.01 15.93 27.14
C PRO A 263 -19.43 17.28 27.72
N PRO A 264 -20.26 17.32 28.79
CA PRO A 264 -20.60 18.54 29.50
C PRO A 264 -19.32 19.10 30.15
N GLY A 265 -19.00 20.37 29.90
CA GLY A 265 -17.75 21.00 30.34
C GLY A 265 -16.75 21.29 29.21
N GLY A 266 -17.08 20.90 27.97
CA GLY A 266 -16.13 20.96 26.86
C GLY A 266 -15.19 19.76 26.86
N GLY A 267 -14.54 19.50 25.73
CA GLY A 267 -13.64 18.36 25.57
C GLY A 267 -13.74 17.73 24.19
N GLU A 268 -12.96 16.68 24.00
CA GLU A 268 -13.00 15.89 22.77
C GLU A 268 -14.36 15.24 22.60
N ARG A 269 -14.87 15.27 21.37
CA ARG A 269 -16.07 14.51 21.01
C ARG A 269 -15.80 13.03 21.23
N VAL A 270 -16.82 12.25 21.55
CA VAL A 270 -16.69 10.80 21.68
C VAL A 270 -17.76 10.12 20.85
N LEU A 271 -17.49 8.88 20.44
CA LEU A 271 -18.45 8.03 19.74
C LEU A 271 -19.32 7.30 20.75
N GLU A 272 -20.63 7.26 20.50
CA GLU A 272 -21.60 6.49 21.27
C GLU A 272 -22.40 5.57 20.34
N ALA A 273 -22.40 4.27 20.64
CA ALA A 273 -23.18 3.26 19.96
C ALA A 273 -24.53 3.06 20.68
N HIS A 274 -25.63 3.12 19.93
CA HIS A 274 -26.98 2.92 20.44
C HIS A 274 -27.50 1.57 19.98
N PHE A 275 -27.75 0.67 20.93
CA PHE A 275 -28.29 -0.66 20.69
C PHE A 275 -29.76 -0.71 21.07
N ALA A 276 -30.58 -1.43 20.30
CA ALA A 276 -32.03 -1.52 20.52
C ALA A 276 -32.40 -2.24 21.83
N ASP A 277 -31.52 -3.11 22.31
CA ASP A 277 -31.66 -3.93 23.52
C ASP A 277 -30.94 -3.35 24.74
N VAL A 278 -30.24 -2.22 24.60
CA VAL A 278 -29.51 -1.55 25.69
C VAL A 278 -30.15 -0.19 25.98
N PRO A 279 -30.66 0.06 27.21
CA PRO A 279 -31.38 1.30 27.55
C PRO A 279 -30.57 2.58 27.41
N ALA A 280 -29.25 2.50 27.54
CA ALA A 280 -28.33 3.65 27.50
C ALA A 280 -27.30 3.48 26.37
N PRO A 281 -26.86 4.59 25.74
CA PRO A 281 -25.78 4.54 24.76
C PRO A 281 -24.49 3.99 25.37
N VAL A 282 -23.77 3.18 24.59
CA VAL A 282 -22.47 2.64 24.97
C VAL A 282 -21.39 3.49 24.33
N ARG A 283 -20.60 4.19 25.15
CA ARG A 283 -19.48 4.97 24.65
C ARG A 283 -18.39 4.07 24.05
N ALA A 284 -17.66 4.56 23.07
CA ALA A 284 -16.63 3.79 22.37
C ALA A 284 -15.56 3.24 23.32
N GLU A 285 -15.21 3.94 24.40
CA GLU A 285 -14.23 3.47 25.38
C GLU A 285 -14.69 2.20 26.11
N ARG A 286 -16.01 1.95 26.14
CA ARG A 286 -16.62 0.74 26.72
C ARG A 286 -16.84 -0.39 25.71
N LEU A 287 -16.65 -0.13 24.42
CA LEU A 287 -16.68 -1.18 23.40
C LEU A 287 -15.44 -2.06 23.52
N THR A 288 -15.53 -3.30 23.02
CA THR A 288 -14.34 -4.16 22.92
C THR A 288 -13.33 -3.53 21.97
N GLN A 289 -12.06 -3.91 22.09
CA GLN A 289 -11.01 -3.41 21.21
C GLN A 289 -11.35 -3.65 19.73
N ILE A 290 -11.77 -4.87 19.37
CA ILE A 290 -12.19 -5.22 18.00
C ILE A 290 -13.32 -4.32 17.51
N GLN A 291 -14.33 -4.04 18.36
CA GLN A 291 -15.42 -3.14 18.00
C GLN A 291 -14.94 -1.71 17.77
N ARG A 292 -14.03 -1.19 18.62
CA ARG A 292 -13.43 0.13 18.42
C ARG A 292 -12.66 0.18 17.11
N GLU A 293 -11.71 -0.74 16.91
CA GLU A 293 -10.90 -0.83 15.69
C GLU A 293 -11.77 -0.93 14.44
N TRP A 294 -12.88 -1.67 14.51
CA TRP A 294 -13.84 -1.75 13.40
C TRP A 294 -14.54 -0.43 13.12
N LEU A 295 -14.99 0.29 14.15
CA LEU A 295 -15.58 1.63 13.96
C LEU A 295 -14.57 2.62 13.38
N MET A 296 -13.30 2.53 13.80
CA MET A 296 -12.23 3.35 13.25
C MET A 296 -11.97 3.02 11.78
N ALA A 297 -11.86 1.73 11.45
CA ALA A 297 -11.71 1.22 10.09
C ALA A 297 -12.80 1.76 9.16
N LEU A 298 -14.06 1.67 9.58
CA LEU A 298 -15.20 2.17 8.80
C LEU A 298 -15.16 3.69 8.66
N GLY A 299 -14.88 4.42 9.74
CA GLY A 299 -14.74 5.88 9.71
C GLY A 299 -13.70 6.32 8.67
N TRP A 300 -12.54 5.66 8.66
CA TRP A 300 -11.49 5.88 7.66
C TRP A 300 -11.94 5.53 6.25
N VAL A 301 -12.42 4.31 6.03
CA VAL A 301 -12.85 3.83 4.71
C VAL A 301 -13.88 4.77 4.10
N PHE A 302 -14.92 5.14 4.84
CA PHE A 302 -15.95 6.05 4.34
C PHE A 302 -15.48 7.51 4.25
N THR A 303 -14.39 7.90 4.89
CA THR A 303 -13.78 9.22 4.68
C THR A 303 -12.94 9.25 3.40
N TYR A 304 -12.19 8.18 3.14
CA TYR A 304 -11.19 8.11 2.06
C TYR A 304 -11.64 7.38 0.80
N GLN A 305 -12.89 6.92 0.74
CA GLN A 305 -13.60 6.57 -0.50
C GLN A 305 -13.79 7.83 -1.38
N ARG A 306 -12.73 8.23 -2.09
CA ARG A 306 -12.71 9.36 -3.01
C ARG A 306 -12.01 8.96 -4.31
N PRO A 307 -12.44 9.50 -5.47
CA PRO A 307 -11.79 9.19 -6.75
C PRO A 307 -10.27 9.42 -6.68
N GLY A 308 -9.49 8.52 -7.28
CA GLY A 308 -8.03 8.64 -7.36
C GLY A 308 -7.24 8.37 -6.06
N ALA A 309 -7.89 8.19 -4.90
CA ALA A 309 -7.22 7.69 -3.70
C ALA A 309 -6.89 6.21 -3.82
N LEU A 310 -5.73 5.82 -3.28
CA LEU A 310 -5.38 4.42 -3.04
C LEU A 310 -5.44 4.19 -1.54
N LEU A 311 -6.31 3.28 -1.10
CA LEU A 311 -6.37 2.81 0.26
C LEU A 311 -5.53 1.53 0.40
N ALA A 312 -4.53 1.51 1.27
CA ALA A 312 -3.75 0.31 1.55
C ALA A 312 -4.17 -0.28 2.90
N ILE A 313 -4.61 -1.54 2.93
CA ILE A 313 -5.07 -2.25 4.13
C ILE A 313 -4.15 -3.45 4.37
N ALA A 314 -3.47 -3.46 5.53
CA ALA A 314 -2.61 -4.58 5.92
C ALA A 314 -3.29 -5.46 6.98
N GLN A 315 -3.24 -6.77 6.74
CA GLN A 315 -3.55 -7.85 7.68
C GLN A 315 -4.82 -7.64 8.51
N PRO A 316 -5.96 -7.32 7.88
CA PRO A 316 -7.21 -7.09 8.61
C PRO A 316 -7.67 -8.35 9.39
N GLU A 317 -7.19 -9.53 9.01
CA GLU A 317 -7.42 -10.81 9.71
C GLU A 317 -6.89 -10.86 11.15
N TRP A 318 -6.01 -9.93 11.54
CA TRP A 318 -5.55 -9.83 12.92
C TRP A 318 -6.57 -9.21 13.86
N SER A 319 -7.45 -8.35 13.32
CA SER A 319 -8.44 -7.61 14.12
C SER A 319 -9.87 -8.06 13.84
N PHE A 320 -10.17 -8.55 12.63
CA PHE A 320 -11.54 -8.72 12.17
C PHE A 320 -11.86 -10.15 11.71
N PRO A 321 -13.10 -10.61 11.93
CA PRO A 321 -13.56 -11.88 11.38
C PRO A 321 -13.66 -11.81 9.85
N GLU A 322 -13.57 -12.96 9.17
CA GLU A 322 -13.50 -13.05 7.72
C GLU A 322 -14.72 -12.43 7.01
N GLU A 323 -15.91 -12.53 7.61
CA GLU A 323 -17.15 -11.93 7.11
C GLU A 323 -17.07 -10.40 7.07
N ALA A 324 -16.47 -9.79 8.09
CA ALA A 324 -16.29 -8.35 8.16
C ALA A 324 -15.29 -7.87 7.09
N ILE A 325 -14.19 -8.61 6.91
CA ILE A 325 -13.18 -8.30 5.89
C ILE A 325 -13.79 -8.40 4.49
N GLY A 326 -14.54 -9.47 4.20
CA GLY A 326 -15.25 -9.64 2.94
C GLY A 326 -16.26 -8.53 2.65
N ALA A 327 -17.05 -8.14 3.65
CA ALA A 327 -18.02 -7.06 3.52
C ALA A 327 -17.35 -5.70 3.28
N LEU A 328 -16.23 -5.42 3.97
CA LEU A 328 -15.43 -4.22 3.76
C LEU A 328 -14.83 -4.17 2.35
N ALA A 329 -14.21 -5.26 1.90
CA ALA A 329 -13.62 -5.36 0.57
C ALA A 329 -14.70 -5.22 -0.53
N TRP A 330 -15.89 -5.80 -0.31
CA TRP A 330 -17.03 -5.62 -1.20
C TRP A 330 -17.48 -4.16 -1.29
N GLU A 331 -17.60 -3.46 -0.16
CA GLU A 331 -18.00 -2.05 -0.16
C GLU A 331 -16.98 -1.16 -0.87
N LEU A 332 -15.68 -1.37 -0.65
CA LEU A 332 -14.62 -0.63 -1.32
C LEU A 332 -14.64 -0.85 -2.83
N ARG A 333 -14.84 -2.09 -3.28
CA ARG A 333 -15.00 -2.45 -4.69
C ARG A 333 -16.25 -1.83 -5.30
N ARG A 334 -17.39 -1.89 -4.60
CA ARG A 334 -18.67 -1.29 -5.02
C ARG A 334 -18.53 0.23 -5.17
N ALA A 335 -17.84 0.86 -4.23
CA ALA A 335 -17.51 2.29 -4.28
C ALA A 335 -16.41 2.64 -5.30
N LYS A 336 -15.87 1.65 -6.04
CA LYS A 336 -14.77 1.80 -6.99
C LYS A 336 -13.55 2.50 -6.38
N THR A 337 -13.34 2.29 -5.08
CA THR A 337 -12.19 2.86 -4.38
C THR A 337 -10.99 1.95 -4.62
N ARG A 338 -9.93 2.51 -5.20
CA ARG A 338 -8.71 1.74 -5.45
C ARG A 338 -8.13 1.34 -4.11
N THR A 339 -7.94 0.05 -3.93
CA THR A 339 -7.57 -0.55 -2.65
C THR A 339 -6.50 -1.60 -2.89
N LEU A 340 -5.44 -1.55 -2.08
CA LEU A 340 -4.48 -2.63 -1.95
C LEU A 340 -4.75 -3.36 -0.63
N PHE A 341 -5.11 -4.63 -0.69
CA PHE A 341 -5.23 -5.52 0.46
C PHE A 341 -3.99 -6.38 0.58
N ALA A 342 -3.19 -6.20 1.62
CA ALA A 342 -2.11 -7.11 1.98
C ALA A 342 -2.63 -8.10 3.03
N THR A 343 -3.21 -9.23 2.60
CA THR A 343 -4.04 -10.11 3.46
C THR A 343 -3.88 -11.60 3.16
N GLN A 344 -4.27 -12.44 4.12
CA GLN A 344 -4.49 -13.88 3.96
C GLN A 344 -5.97 -14.27 3.89
N SER A 345 -6.90 -13.29 3.92
CA SER A 345 -8.34 -13.54 3.93
C SER A 345 -8.83 -14.08 2.58
N ASP A 346 -9.44 -15.27 2.62
CA ASP A 346 -10.06 -15.90 1.46
C ASP A 346 -11.29 -15.14 0.97
N ALA A 347 -12.04 -14.50 1.87
CA ALA A 347 -13.15 -13.63 1.50
C ALA A 347 -12.73 -12.50 0.55
N VAL A 348 -11.53 -11.93 0.71
CA VAL A 348 -11.03 -10.91 -0.23
C VAL A 348 -10.65 -11.53 -1.57
N LEU A 349 -9.98 -12.69 -1.56
CA LEU A 349 -9.59 -13.39 -2.79
C LEU A 349 -10.80 -13.76 -3.66
N ARG A 350 -11.90 -14.19 -3.04
CA ARG A 350 -13.16 -14.51 -3.74
C ARG A 350 -13.79 -13.31 -4.46
N LEU A 351 -13.37 -12.08 -4.15
CA LEU A 351 -13.90 -10.87 -4.80
C LEU A 351 -13.14 -10.45 -6.06
N LEU A 352 -11.99 -11.04 -6.36
CA LEU A 352 -11.21 -10.68 -7.55
C LEU A 352 -11.93 -11.11 -8.84
N ARG A 353 -12.07 -10.21 -9.83
CA ARG A 353 -12.61 -10.58 -11.17
C ARG A 353 -11.55 -11.25 -12.02
N ASP A 354 -10.39 -10.61 -12.08
CA ASP A 354 -9.25 -11.11 -12.83
C ASP A 354 -8.03 -11.21 -11.90
N PRO A 355 -7.85 -12.37 -11.25
CA PRO A 355 -6.71 -12.60 -10.38
C PRO A 355 -5.36 -12.48 -11.11
N THR A 356 -5.30 -12.59 -12.43
CA THR A 356 -4.02 -12.51 -13.15
C THR A 356 -3.46 -11.09 -13.20
N GLU A 357 -4.33 -10.09 -13.12
CA GLU A 357 -3.94 -8.68 -13.11
C GLU A 357 -3.90 -8.08 -11.70
N SER A 358 -4.67 -8.65 -10.77
CA SER A 358 -4.94 -8.01 -9.49
C SER A 358 -4.42 -8.78 -8.26
N LEU A 359 -3.82 -9.97 -8.44
CA LEU A 359 -3.26 -10.77 -7.35
C LEU A 359 -1.73 -10.81 -7.42
N TYR A 360 -1.08 -10.56 -6.29
CA TYR A 360 0.34 -10.76 -6.06
C TYR A 360 0.52 -11.83 -4.99
N VAL A 361 1.30 -12.85 -5.30
CA VAL A 361 1.54 -14.01 -4.43
C VAL A 361 2.99 -13.98 -3.97
N GLY A 362 3.17 -13.92 -2.66
CA GLY A 362 4.45 -13.99 -1.99
C GLY A 362 4.88 -15.44 -1.82
N ARG A 363 5.90 -15.85 -2.57
CA ARG A 363 6.56 -17.15 -2.44
C ARG A 363 7.83 -17.01 -1.62
N GLN A 364 7.96 -17.82 -0.58
CA GLN A 364 9.21 -17.95 0.14
C GLN A 364 10.19 -18.80 -0.69
N ILE A 365 11.32 -18.22 -1.05
CA ILE A 365 12.38 -18.91 -1.80
C ILE A 365 13.55 -19.31 -0.89
N GLU A 366 13.77 -18.57 0.21
CA GLU A 366 14.73 -18.89 1.28
C GLU A 366 14.15 -18.44 2.64
N PRO A 367 14.69 -18.87 3.81
CA PRO A 367 14.12 -18.59 5.13
C PRO A 367 13.79 -17.11 5.41
N ASP A 368 14.53 -16.17 4.84
CA ASP A 368 14.32 -14.72 4.99
C ASP A 368 14.03 -14.00 3.66
N ARG A 369 13.77 -14.77 2.59
CA ARG A 369 13.66 -14.26 1.22
C ARG A 369 12.32 -14.61 0.63
N ILE A 370 11.49 -13.58 0.46
CA ILE A 370 10.19 -13.70 -0.19
C ILE A 370 10.16 -12.83 -1.44
N VAL A 371 9.61 -13.40 -2.50
CA VAL A 371 9.40 -12.75 -3.78
C VAL A 371 7.90 -12.70 -4.03
N PHE A 372 7.41 -11.52 -4.38
CA PHE A 372 6.03 -11.33 -4.80
C PHE A 372 5.95 -11.27 -6.32
N ALA A 373 5.06 -12.06 -6.90
CA ALA A 373 4.83 -12.07 -8.33
C ALA A 373 3.34 -12.23 -8.65
N GLN A 374 2.95 -11.82 -9.85
CA GLN A 374 1.61 -12.13 -10.36
C GLN A 374 1.54 -13.59 -10.82
N PRO A 375 0.40 -14.27 -10.61
CA PRO A 375 0.20 -15.62 -11.09
C PRO A 375 0.08 -15.62 -12.62
N GLN A 376 0.73 -16.60 -13.27
CA GLN A 376 0.64 -16.77 -14.71
C GLN A 376 -0.76 -17.23 -15.12
N ALA A 377 -1.33 -16.60 -16.14
CA ALA A 377 -2.72 -16.81 -16.53
C ALA A 377 -3.05 -18.28 -16.87
N LYS A 378 -2.17 -18.98 -17.59
CA LYS A 378 -2.42 -20.37 -18.00
C LYS A 378 -2.38 -21.34 -16.81
N PRO A 379 -1.32 -21.37 -15.97
CA PRO A 379 -1.31 -22.15 -14.73
C PRO A 379 -2.49 -21.83 -13.80
N LEU A 380 -2.79 -20.54 -13.58
CA LEU A 380 -3.86 -20.14 -12.68
C LEU A 380 -5.24 -20.60 -13.16
N ARG A 381 -5.54 -20.47 -14.45
CA ARG A 381 -6.79 -21.00 -15.02
C ARG A 381 -6.90 -22.51 -14.88
N ALA A 382 -5.78 -23.24 -15.02
CA ALA A 382 -5.77 -24.68 -14.81
C ALA A 382 -6.04 -25.05 -13.34
N ALA A 383 -5.44 -24.32 -12.39
CA ALA A 383 -5.67 -24.50 -10.96
C ALA A 383 -7.14 -24.19 -10.59
N LEU A 384 -7.69 -23.08 -11.08
CA LEU A 384 -9.09 -22.70 -10.86
C LEU A 384 -10.08 -23.74 -11.42
N ARG A 385 -9.81 -24.34 -12.58
CA ARG A 385 -10.64 -25.44 -13.11
C ARG A 385 -10.61 -26.69 -12.23
N ARG A 386 -9.48 -26.96 -11.57
CA ARG A 386 -9.30 -28.13 -10.71
C ARG A 386 -9.92 -27.92 -9.32
N HIS A 387 -9.77 -26.73 -8.74
CA HIS A 387 -10.09 -26.45 -7.34
C HIS A 387 -11.33 -25.55 -7.15
N GLY A 388 -11.89 -24.98 -8.23
CA GLY A 388 -13.10 -24.15 -8.20
C GLY A 388 -12.79 -22.66 -8.04
N ASP A 389 -12.36 -22.24 -6.84
CA ASP A 389 -12.10 -20.84 -6.52
C ASP A 389 -10.67 -20.59 -6.01
N LEU A 390 -10.29 -19.31 -5.90
CA LEU A 390 -8.96 -18.91 -5.43
C LEU A 390 -8.67 -19.34 -3.99
N ALA A 391 -9.68 -19.35 -3.12
CA ALA A 391 -9.51 -19.76 -1.72
C ALA A 391 -9.08 -21.23 -1.65
N TRP A 392 -9.74 -22.08 -2.45
CA TRP A 392 -9.35 -23.48 -2.59
C TRP A 392 -8.00 -23.66 -3.26
N VAL A 393 -7.67 -22.88 -4.30
CA VAL A 393 -6.32 -22.91 -4.92
C VAL A 393 -5.24 -22.58 -3.89
N ARG A 394 -5.45 -21.57 -3.05
CA ARG A 394 -4.53 -21.19 -1.96
C ARG A 394 -4.45 -22.26 -0.88
N ALA A 395 -5.59 -22.75 -0.39
CA ALA A 395 -5.66 -23.75 0.67
C ALA A 395 -4.96 -25.07 0.30
N ASN A 396 -4.93 -25.42 -0.98
CA ASN A 396 -4.22 -26.60 -1.50
C ASN A 396 -2.74 -26.34 -1.83
N GLY A 397 -2.21 -25.14 -1.56
CA GLY A 397 -0.82 -24.78 -1.92
C GLY A 397 -0.58 -24.60 -3.42
N ALA A 398 -1.61 -24.78 -4.26
CA ALA A 398 -1.50 -24.70 -5.72
C ALA A 398 -1.30 -23.27 -6.24
N LEU A 399 -1.48 -22.25 -5.40
CA LEU A 399 -1.29 -20.85 -5.79
C LEU A 399 0.17 -20.54 -6.12
N ASP A 400 1.13 -21.12 -5.38
CA ASP A 400 2.57 -20.90 -5.61
C ASP A 400 3.03 -21.52 -6.94
N GLU A 401 2.42 -22.64 -7.34
CA GLU A 401 2.67 -23.30 -8.62
C GLU A 401 2.27 -22.40 -9.81
N THR A 402 1.34 -21.46 -9.58
CA THR A 402 0.88 -20.55 -10.65
C THR A 402 1.89 -19.47 -11.00
N LEU A 403 2.90 -19.22 -10.17
CA LEU A 403 3.94 -18.21 -10.41
C LEU A 403 4.94 -18.65 -11.51
N GLY A 404 4.98 -19.95 -11.82
CA GLY A 404 5.92 -20.55 -12.76
C GLY A 404 7.30 -20.88 -12.16
N GLU A 405 8.10 -21.63 -12.93
CA GLU A 405 9.38 -22.20 -12.51
C GLU A 405 10.55 -21.18 -12.46
N ARG A 406 10.38 -20.00 -13.06
CA ARG A 406 11.45 -19.00 -13.21
C ARG A 406 10.99 -17.63 -12.75
N LEU A 407 11.01 -17.42 -11.44
CA LEU A 407 11.39 -16.12 -10.93
C LEU A 407 12.90 -16.18 -10.85
N ASP A 408 13.61 -15.31 -11.58
CA ASP A 408 15.05 -15.20 -11.37
C ASP A 408 15.35 -14.75 -9.93
N ASP A 409 16.63 -14.73 -9.55
CA ASP A 409 17.04 -14.23 -8.24
C ASP A 409 16.59 -12.77 -7.96
N GLU A 410 16.15 -12.03 -8.98
CA GLU A 410 15.63 -10.67 -8.87
C GLU A 410 14.09 -10.59 -8.83
N GLY A 411 13.38 -11.73 -8.93
CA GLY A 411 11.92 -11.80 -8.87
C GLY A 411 11.21 -11.41 -10.16
N TRP A 412 11.91 -11.38 -11.29
CA TRP A 412 11.33 -11.09 -12.61
C TRP A 412 11.06 -12.37 -13.39
N PRO A 413 10.00 -12.41 -14.23
CA PRO A 413 10.02 -13.31 -15.36
C PRO A 413 11.21 -12.91 -16.25
N PRO A 414 12.03 -13.86 -16.73
CA PRO A 414 13.14 -13.52 -17.61
C PRO A 414 12.62 -12.73 -18.82
N PRO A 415 13.42 -11.81 -19.39
CA PRO A 415 13.01 -11.07 -20.58
C PRO A 415 12.55 -12.05 -21.68
N PRO A 416 11.52 -11.70 -22.48
CA PRO A 416 10.82 -12.66 -23.36
C PRO A 416 11.68 -13.44 -24.37
N ASP A 417 12.94 -13.06 -24.62
CA ASP A 417 13.74 -13.57 -25.74
C ASP A 417 15.14 -14.09 -25.35
N GLN A 418 15.24 -14.92 -24.31
CA GLN A 418 16.40 -15.81 -24.13
C GLN A 418 15.99 -17.28 -24.23
N LYS A 419 15.44 -17.65 -25.39
CA LYS A 419 15.52 -19.04 -25.85
C LYS A 419 16.96 -19.25 -26.35
N GLY A 420 17.77 -19.92 -25.54
CA GLY A 420 18.98 -20.59 -26.02
C GLY A 420 18.63 -21.74 -26.94
#